data_AF-A0A0G0UGQ0-F1
#
_entry.id   AF-A0A0G0UGQ0-F1
#
_cell.length_a   1.000
_cell.length_b   1.000
_cell.length_c   1.000
_cell.angle_alpha   90.00
_cell.angle_beta   90.00
_cell.angle_gamma   90.00
#
_symmetry.space_group_name_H-M   'P 1'
#
loop_
_entity.id
_entity.type
_entity.pdbx_description
1 polymer ?
#
loop_
_entity_poly.entity_id
_entity_poly.type
_entity_poly.pdbx_seq_one_letter_code
_entity_poly.pdbx_strand_id
1 'polypeptide(L)'
;MAAHASTRPAPYRTKHFVKNVLSYEEAADQWTLENNMKINLFLPLNQTEIDAKVKSLKLYKSQLRPAPNLRSVQAMVTLAKLRGHQSGTNFAEAFVSYRNLI
;
A
#
# COMPACT_ATOMS: atom_id res chain seq x y z
N MET A 1 -4.35 -12.33 -3.31
CA MET A 1 -5.42 -13.36 -3.24
C MET A 1 -6.62 -12.94 -2.38
N ALA A 2 -6.41 -12.43 -1.15
CA ALA A 2 -7.50 -12.05 -0.25
C ALA A 2 -8.45 -10.97 -0.82
N ALA A 3 -7.92 -9.87 -1.37
CA ALA A 3 -8.75 -8.82 -1.99
C ALA A 3 -9.68 -9.36 -3.09
N HIS A 4 -9.19 -10.28 -3.92
CA HIS A 4 -9.96 -10.91 -5.01
C HIS A 4 -11.04 -11.86 -4.47
N ALA A 5 -10.75 -12.61 -3.40
CA ALA A 5 -11.76 -13.45 -2.74
C ALA A 5 -12.88 -12.62 -2.09
N SER A 6 -12.52 -11.46 -1.52
CA SER A 6 -13.48 -10.53 -0.92
C SER A 6 -14.44 -9.94 -1.96
N THR A 7 -13.97 -9.68 -3.18
CA THR A 7 -14.81 -9.17 -4.27
C THR A 7 -15.68 -10.24 -4.95
N ARG A 8 -15.45 -11.53 -4.69
CA ARG A 8 -16.24 -12.63 -5.28
C ARG A 8 -17.74 -12.45 -5.03
N PRO A 9 -18.59 -12.51 -6.08
CA PRO A 9 -20.04 -12.48 -5.94
C PRO A 9 -20.56 -13.61 -5.03
N ALA A 10 -21.58 -13.30 -4.25
CA ALA A 10 -22.29 -14.25 -3.40
C ALA A 10 -23.66 -13.65 -2.99
N PRO A 11 -24.66 -14.47 -2.65
CA PRO A 11 -25.88 -13.97 -2.02
C PRO A 11 -25.58 -13.27 -0.67
N TYR A 12 -26.29 -12.18 -0.39
CA TYR A 12 -26.09 -11.38 0.83
C TYR A 12 -26.32 -12.18 2.12
N ARG A 13 -27.17 -13.21 2.06
CA ARG A 13 -27.48 -14.10 3.19
C ARG A 13 -26.35 -15.08 3.53
N THR A 14 -25.44 -15.33 2.59
CA THR A 14 -24.41 -16.38 2.71
C THR A 14 -23.00 -15.83 2.91
N LYS A 15 -22.80 -14.52 2.74
CA LYS A 15 -21.48 -13.88 2.83
C LYS A 15 -21.62 -12.47 3.35
N HIS A 16 -20.80 -12.10 4.34
CA HIS A 16 -20.65 -10.71 4.74
C HIS A 16 -19.94 -9.90 3.63
N PHE A 17 -20.54 -8.78 3.23
CA PHE A 17 -19.98 -7.88 2.22
C PHE A 17 -19.23 -6.74 2.89
N VAL A 18 -17.90 -6.83 2.85
CA VAL A 18 -17.03 -5.71 3.23
C VAL A 18 -17.23 -4.55 2.25
N LYS A 19 -17.41 -3.35 2.83
CA LYS A 19 -17.63 -2.10 2.06
C LYS A 19 -16.39 -1.70 1.27
N ASN A 20 -15.22 -1.84 1.91
CA ASN A 20 -13.95 -1.42 1.35
C ASN A 20 -13.03 -2.64 1.14
N VAL A 21 -12.53 -2.78 -0.08
CA VAL A 21 -11.55 -3.81 -0.45
C VAL A 21 -10.39 -3.13 -1.15
N LEU A 22 -9.26 -3.07 -0.45
CA LEU A 22 -8.04 -2.41 -0.90
C LEU A 22 -6.88 -3.42 -0.95
N SER A 23 -6.00 -3.28 -1.93
CA SER A 23 -4.65 -3.88 -1.91
C SER A 23 -3.62 -2.77 -1.79
N TYR A 24 -2.65 -2.95 -0.88
CA TYR A 24 -1.57 -1.99 -0.68
C TYR A 24 -0.56 -2.04 -1.81
N GLU A 25 0.10 -0.91 -2.07
CA GLU A 25 1.25 -0.87 -2.95
C GLU A 25 2.44 -1.62 -2.35
N GLU A 26 2.92 -2.66 -3.04
CA GLU A 26 4.17 -3.32 -2.69
C GLU A 26 5.37 -2.51 -3.22
N ALA A 27 6.42 -2.40 -2.41
CA ALA A 27 7.64 -1.68 -2.78
C ALA A 27 8.38 -2.40 -3.91
N ALA A 28 8.06 -2.04 -5.16
CA ALA A 28 8.73 -2.22 -6.45
C ALA A 28 9.69 -3.41 -6.64
N ASP A 29 9.50 -4.53 -5.95
CA ASP A 29 10.40 -5.69 -6.06
C ASP A 29 10.25 -6.37 -7.45
N GLN A 30 9.25 -5.94 -8.25
CA GLN A 30 8.99 -6.24 -9.68
C GLN A 30 9.61 -7.55 -10.20
N TRP A 31 9.35 -8.64 -9.48
CA TRP A 31 9.62 -10.02 -9.95
C TRP A 31 8.66 -10.44 -11.07
N THR A 32 7.84 -9.51 -11.58
CA THR A 32 6.86 -9.72 -12.63
C THR A 32 7.13 -8.75 -13.77
N LEU A 33 7.14 -9.26 -15.01
CA LEU A 33 7.31 -8.46 -16.22
C LEU A 33 6.11 -7.54 -16.49
N GLU A 34 4.96 -7.86 -15.90
CA GLU A 34 3.74 -7.08 -16.02
C GLU A 34 3.63 -6.08 -14.87
N ASN A 35 3.46 -4.80 -15.21
CA ASN A 35 3.20 -3.75 -14.22
C ASN A 35 1.69 -3.70 -13.90
N ASN A 36 1.24 -4.63 -13.06
CA ASN A 36 -0.18 -4.94 -12.90
C ASN A 36 -0.95 -4.10 -11.87
N MET A 37 -0.27 -3.25 -11.09
CA MET A 37 -0.93 -2.51 -10.02
C MET A 37 -1.41 -1.14 -10.51
N LYS A 38 -2.69 -1.08 -10.90
CA LYS A 38 -3.40 0.16 -11.24
C LYS A 38 -3.79 0.91 -9.97
N ILE A 39 -2.80 1.57 -9.36
CA ILE A 39 -3.01 2.45 -8.21
C ILE A 39 -4.07 3.49 -8.58
N ASN A 40 -5.11 3.58 -7.74
CA ASN A 40 -6.25 4.48 -7.98
C ASN A 40 -6.74 5.18 -6.69
N LEU A 41 -6.10 4.91 -5.55
CA LEU A 41 -6.42 5.53 -4.27
C LEU A 41 -5.13 5.95 -3.56
N PHE A 42 -5.09 7.19 -3.10
CA PHE A 42 -4.01 7.74 -2.31
C PHE A 42 -4.57 8.17 -0.96
N LEU A 43 -3.93 7.73 0.12
CA LEU A 43 -4.26 8.12 1.49
C LEU A 43 -3.11 9.01 2.02
N PRO A 44 -3.34 10.33 2.17
CA PRO A 44 -2.33 11.24 2.70
C PRO A 44 -1.85 10.82 4.08
N LEU A 45 -0.55 11.02 4.33
CA LEU A 45 0.06 10.81 5.64
C LEU A 45 0.67 12.09 6.16
N ASN A 46 0.64 12.26 7.49
CA ASN A 46 1.38 13.28 8.21
C ASN A 46 2.75 12.77 8.68
N GLN A 47 3.57 13.67 9.23
CA GLN A 47 4.94 13.33 9.67
C GLN A 47 4.97 12.26 10.77
N THR A 48 4.07 12.34 11.74
CA THR A 48 3.98 11.38 12.86
C THR A 48 3.66 9.97 12.35
N GLU A 49 2.79 9.84 11.34
CA GLU A 49 2.46 8.56 10.72
C GLU A 49 3.64 7.97 9.95
N ILE A 50 4.41 8.81 9.24
CA ILE A 50 5.65 8.38 8.59
C ILE A 50 6.69 7.92 9.60
N ASP A 51 6.86 8.63 10.72
CA ASP A 51 7.82 8.25 11.76
C ASP A 51 7.42 6.93 12.42
N ALA A 52 6.11 6.73 12.68
CA ALA A 52 5.57 5.48 13.19
C ALA A 52 5.79 4.31 12.21
N LYS A 53 5.59 4.56 10.91
CA LYS A 53 5.87 3.59 9.84
C LYS A 53 7.35 3.20 9.80
N VAL A 54 8.26 4.17 9.86
CA VAL A 54 9.71 3.92 9.90
C VAL A 54 10.12 3.15 11.15
N LYS A 55 9.56 3.51 12.32
CA LYS A 55 9.79 2.78 13.57
C LYS A 55 9.36 1.32 13.45
N SER A 56 8.20 1.08 12.84
CA SER A 56 7.65 -0.26 12.62
C SER A 56 8.50 -1.09 11.65
N LEU A 57 8.97 -0.48 10.55
CA LEU A 57 9.89 -1.13 9.60
C LEU A 57 11.19 -1.61 10.28
N LYS A 58 11.74 -0.80 11.19
CA LYS A 58 12.98 -1.14 11.93
C LYS A 58 12.83 -2.34 12.87
N LEU A 59 11.61 -2.75 13.22
CA LEU A 59 11.37 -3.97 14.02
C LEU A 59 11.67 -5.24 13.22
N TYR A 60 11.51 -5.22 11.89
CA TYR A 60 11.77 -6.35 11.00
C TYR A 60 13.26 -6.46 10.63
N LYS A 61 14.13 -6.62 11.63
CA LYS A 61 15.60 -6.55 11.48
C LYS A 61 16.16 -7.46 10.38
N SER A 62 15.62 -8.66 10.21
CA SER A 62 16.08 -9.61 9.18
C SER A 62 15.68 -9.23 7.76
N GLN A 63 14.66 -8.39 7.60
CA GLN A 63 14.13 -7.96 6.30
C GLN A 63 14.64 -6.57 5.90
N LEU A 64 15.07 -5.77 6.88
CA LEU A 64 15.61 -4.45 6.65
C LEU A 64 16.98 -4.55 5.97
N ARG A 65 17.14 -3.81 4.86
CA ARG A 65 18.40 -3.76 4.09
C ARG A 65 18.90 -2.32 3.98
N PRO A 66 20.22 -2.09 3.91
CA PRO A 66 20.75 -0.75 3.67
C PRO A 66 20.34 -0.25 2.28
N ALA A 67 20.33 1.08 2.11
CA ALA A 67 20.22 1.69 0.79
C ALA A 67 21.39 1.21 -0.11
N PRO A 68 21.19 1.03 -1.43
CA PRO A 68 20.04 1.44 -2.24
C PRO A 68 18.92 0.38 -2.37
N ASN A 69 18.84 -0.61 -1.48
CA ASN A 69 17.81 -1.64 -1.58
C ASN A 69 16.38 -1.07 -1.38
N LEU A 70 15.39 -1.63 -2.09
CA LEU A 70 13.97 -1.25 -1.98
C LEU A 70 13.37 -1.46 -0.59
N ARG A 71 13.91 -2.40 0.20
CA ARG A 71 13.56 -2.62 1.61
C ARG A 71 14.35 -1.75 2.58
N SER A 72 14.98 -0.67 2.12
CA SER A 72 15.61 0.33 2.98
C SER A 72 14.60 1.36 3.48
N VAL A 73 14.88 1.95 4.65
CA VAL A 73 14.07 3.07 5.18
C VAL A 73 14.00 4.21 4.15
N GLN A 74 15.13 4.51 3.50
CA GLN A 74 15.21 5.57 2.49
C GLN A 74 14.26 5.29 1.31
N ALA A 75 14.29 4.08 0.75
CA ALA A 75 13.41 3.72 -0.37
C ALA A 75 11.92 3.80 0.02
N MET A 76 11.56 3.28 1.19
CA MET A 76 10.16 3.30 1.67
C MET A 76 9.64 4.72 1.91
N VAL A 77 10.46 5.61 2.47
CA VAL A 77 10.09 7.02 2.68
C VAL A 77 10.01 7.76 1.34
N THR A 78 10.94 7.51 0.41
CA THR A 78 10.91 8.10 -0.93
C THR A 78 9.66 7.67 -1.70
N LEU A 79 9.23 6.41 -1.59
CA LEU A 79 7.98 5.95 -2.18
C LEU A 79 6.77 6.72 -1.61
N ALA A 80 6.71 6.89 -0.29
CA ALA A 80 5.63 7.65 0.34
C ALA A 80 5.62 9.13 -0.12
N LYS A 81 6.78 9.75 -0.30
CA LYS A 81 6.89 11.12 -0.87
C LYS A 81 6.42 11.17 -2.32
N LEU A 82 6.83 10.23 -3.15
CA LEU A 82 6.41 10.14 -4.55
C LEU A 82 4.88 10.06 -4.65
N ARG A 83 4.27 9.19 -3.85
CA ARG A 83 2.81 9.05 -3.82
C ARG A 83 2.12 10.29 -3.28
N GLY A 84 2.68 10.92 -2.24
CA GLY A 84 2.20 12.21 -1.75
C GLY A 84 2.19 13.27 -2.85
N HIS A 85 3.31 13.46 -3.55
CA HIS A 85 3.40 14.44 -4.62
C HIS A 85 2.39 14.18 -5.75
N GLN A 86 2.13 12.91 -6.08
CA GLN A 86 1.11 12.54 -7.06
C GLN A 86 -0.32 12.89 -6.61
N SER A 87 -0.58 12.96 -5.30
CA SER A 87 -1.86 13.34 -4.71
C SER A 87 -1.91 14.78 -4.17
N GLY A 88 -0.88 15.60 -4.39
CA GLY A 88 -0.83 16.97 -3.88
C GLY A 88 -0.56 17.10 -2.37
N THR A 89 0.07 16.11 -1.75
CA THR A 89 0.43 16.09 -0.32
C THR A 89 1.92 15.80 -0.12
N ASN A 90 2.46 16.01 1.08
CA ASN A 90 3.88 15.73 1.35
C ASN A 90 4.20 14.23 1.36
N PHE A 91 3.26 13.43 1.84
CA PHE A 91 3.36 11.97 1.89
C PHE A 91 1.99 11.36 1.61
N ALA A 92 1.98 10.16 1.03
CA ALA A 92 0.80 9.33 0.95
C ALA A 92 1.19 7.85 0.87
N GLU A 93 0.26 6.98 1.27
CA GLU A 93 0.25 5.59 0.87
C GLU A 93 -0.70 5.39 -0.31
N ALA A 94 -0.34 4.47 -1.18
CA ALA A 94 -1.09 4.20 -2.39
C ALA A 94 -1.67 2.79 -2.38
N PHE A 95 -2.87 2.67 -2.94
CA PHE A 95 -3.66 1.44 -2.93
C PHE A 95 -4.35 1.22 -4.27
N VAL A 96 -4.67 -0.05 -4.54
CA VAL A 96 -5.67 -0.45 -5.52
C VAL A 96 -6.99 -0.67 -4.79
N SER A 97 -7.97 0.17 -5.07
CA SER A 97 -9.35 0.03 -4.63
C SER A 97 -10.14 -0.83 -5.60
N TYR A 98 -10.61 -1.99 -5.14
CA TYR A 98 -11.48 -2.89 -5.91
C TYR A 98 -12.96 -2.69 -5.59
N ARG A 99 -13.25 -2.21 -4.39
CA ARG A 99 -14.59 -1.84 -3.94
C ARG A 99 -14.45 -0.76 -2.89
N ASN A 100 -15.17 0.33 -3.10
CA ASN A 100 -15.31 1.42 -2.15
C ASN A 100 -16.78 1.86 -2.21
N LEU A 101 -17.53 1.54 -1.17
CA LEU A 101 -18.92 1.95 -1.01
C LEU A 101 -18.96 3.08 0.01
N ILE A 102 -19.16 4.30 -0.49
CA ILE A 102 -19.39 5.52 0.30
C ILE A 102 -20.79 5.45 0.92
#